data_AF-A0A1Y4M5Q9-F1
#
_entry.id   AF-A0A1Y4M5Q9-F1
#
_cell.length_a   1.000
_cell.length_b   1.000
_cell.length_c   1.000
_cell.angle_alpha   90.00
_cell.angle_beta   90.00
_cell.angle_gamma   90.00
#
_symmetry.space_group_name_H-M   'P 1'
#
loop_
_entity.id
_entity.type
_entity.pdbx_description
1 polymer ?
#
loop_
_entity_poly.entity_id
_entity_poly.type
_entity_poly.pdbx_seq_one_letter_code
_entity_poly.pdbx_strand_id
1 'polypeptide(L)'
;MHIDMLLLFLFILSFLAFVSNRILSRYLYMTAGLKSSDAMIYLSQLWNDGMHRNRQERLMSWLEYRSGYAKEFYTMARYYNACSWPTVVYLLGAVALSMAGFSRYTWVMGVTMVVVWAILTLLGFRYGKYIESETADYFDTSRYKPYEPEEPDDSSEPYYDSTPTGPFATGDTEDTERRRFRNGYARNILAVVLILAFVLVPVLSQKFSRPTTSTPEATTQPSEFPSAQPTSAGTPEAQAMYDRLDQEGFHPLNAVGQLSDTYPGIILSDGILVEEEGLHLEYLVLTQESQAKDLAQGLQHQLYELVAARDPDITEESGEGYTLYTQETEGDYGVVVRDGTNILYVYCPQYDTTWMKWFLNDLGYLSDY
;
A
#
# COMPACT_ATOMS: atom_id res chain seq x y z
N MET A 1 -1.12 10.38 -7.09
CA MET A 1 -1.16 10.01 -5.65
C MET A 1 -0.80 8.52 -5.32
N HIS A 2 0.05 7.81 -6.09
CA HIS A 2 0.39 6.40 -5.76
C HIS A 2 1.56 6.21 -4.78
N ILE A 3 2.31 7.29 -4.53
CA ILE A 3 3.41 7.27 -3.56
C ILE A 3 2.87 7.23 -2.13
N ASP A 4 1.74 7.88 -1.85
CA ASP A 4 1.18 7.95 -0.49
C ASP A 4 0.72 6.59 0.01
N MET A 5 0.04 5.80 -0.83
CA MET A 5 -0.36 4.43 -0.48
C MET A 5 0.84 3.49 -0.35
N LEU A 6 1.85 3.64 -1.22
CA LEU A 6 3.08 2.87 -1.15
C LEU A 6 3.83 3.15 0.16
N LEU A 7 4.00 4.43 0.50
CA LEU A 7 4.66 4.86 1.74
C LEU A 7 3.85 4.45 2.97
N LEU A 8 2.52 4.57 2.93
CA LEU A 8 1.63 4.16 4.01
C LEU A 8 1.76 2.65 4.29
N PHE A 9 1.63 1.80 3.29
CA PHE A 9 1.73 0.35 3.49
C PHE A 9 3.16 -0.08 3.83
N LEU A 10 4.19 0.57 3.29
CA LEU A 10 5.57 0.33 3.72
C LEU A 10 5.77 0.71 5.19
N PHE A 11 5.23 1.84 5.62
CA PHE A 11 5.28 2.26 7.02
C PHE A 11 4.55 1.27 7.92
N ILE A 12 3.31 0.91 7.57
CA ILE A 12 2.51 -0.07 8.32
C ILE A 12 3.24 -1.41 8.40
N LEU A 13 3.66 -1.98 7.28
CA LEU A 13 4.34 -3.28 7.26
C LEU A 13 5.67 -3.25 8.00
N SER A 14 6.42 -2.15 7.92
CA SER A 14 7.68 -1.97 8.67
C SER A 14 7.43 -1.87 10.17
N PHE A 15 6.42 -1.11 10.59
CA PHE A 15 6.02 -1.00 11.98
C PHE A 15 5.53 -2.34 12.53
N LEU A 16 4.69 -3.05 11.77
CA LEU A 16 4.20 -4.38 12.11
C LEU A 16 5.34 -5.41 12.19
N ALA A 17 6.30 -5.38 11.26
CA ALA A 17 7.49 -6.22 11.32
C ALA A 17 8.36 -5.90 12.55
N PHE A 18 8.51 -4.61 12.89
CA PHE A 18 9.22 -4.19 14.11
C PHE A 18 8.55 -4.74 15.37
N VAL A 19 7.22 -4.62 15.48
CA VAL A 19 6.45 -5.15 16.61
C VAL A 19 6.58 -6.68 16.70
N SER A 20 6.41 -7.40 15.58
CA SER A 20 6.58 -8.86 15.56
C SER A 20 8.00 -9.28 15.94
N ASN A 21 9.02 -8.60 15.43
CA ASN A 21 10.41 -8.89 15.79
C ASN A 21 10.66 -8.71 17.29
N ARG A 22 10.08 -7.69 17.92
CA ARG A 22 10.21 -7.47 19.37
C ARG A 22 9.52 -8.56 20.19
N ILE A 23 8.38 -9.06 19.72
CA ILE A 23 7.66 -10.16 20.39
C ILE A 23 8.40 -11.49 20.20
N LEU A 24 8.81 -11.79 18.96
CA LEU A 24 9.41 -13.08 18.59
C LEU A 24 10.86 -13.20 19.04
N SER A 25 11.62 -12.11 19.17
CA SER A 25 13.01 -12.15 19.64
C SER A 25 13.12 -12.73 21.05
N ARG A 26 12.13 -12.47 21.92
CA ARG A 26 12.05 -13.09 23.25
C ARG A 26 12.07 -14.61 23.17
N TYR A 27 11.26 -15.19 22.30
CA TYR A 27 11.18 -16.64 22.10
C TYR A 27 12.45 -17.20 21.45
N LEU A 28 13.05 -16.45 20.53
CA LEU A 28 14.34 -16.81 19.94
C LEU A 28 15.45 -16.88 21.00
N TYR A 29 15.51 -15.91 21.92
CA TYR A 29 16.47 -15.95 23.03
C TYR A 29 16.19 -17.12 23.97
N MET A 30 14.92 -17.43 24.25
CA MET A 30 14.56 -18.61 25.03
C MET A 30 15.04 -19.91 24.38
N THR A 31 14.95 -20.04 23.05
CA THR A 31 15.51 -21.22 22.38
C THR A 31 17.02 -21.34 22.52
N ALA A 32 17.72 -20.22 22.70
CA ALA A 32 19.15 -20.16 22.95
C ALA A 32 19.51 -20.34 24.44
N GLY A 33 18.52 -20.56 25.32
CA GLY A 33 18.74 -20.66 26.76
C GLY A 33 18.92 -19.34 27.49
N LEU A 34 18.38 -18.25 26.94
CA LEU A 34 18.64 -16.90 27.44
C LEU A 34 17.39 -16.13 27.80
N LYS A 35 17.52 -15.36 28.89
CA LYS A 35 16.61 -14.26 29.19
C LYS A 35 16.88 -13.10 28.25
N SER A 36 15.85 -12.30 28.00
CA SER A 36 15.98 -11.11 27.13
C SER A 36 16.95 -10.07 27.69
N SER A 37 17.13 -10.02 29.03
CA SER A 37 18.14 -9.19 29.71
C SER A 37 19.56 -9.55 29.27
N ASP A 38 19.87 -10.84 29.22
CA ASP A 38 21.21 -11.36 28.95
C ASP A 38 21.59 -11.14 27.50
N ALA A 39 20.63 -11.34 26.60
CA ALA A 39 20.79 -11.02 25.18
C ALA A 39 21.05 -9.51 24.98
N MET A 40 20.41 -8.64 25.79
CA MET A 40 20.67 -7.19 25.73
C MET A 40 22.06 -6.82 26.23
N ILE A 41 22.57 -7.47 27.29
CA ILE A 41 23.93 -7.24 27.79
C ILE A 41 24.95 -7.58 26.71
N TYR A 42 24.84 -8.75 26.07
CA TYR A 42 25.71 -9.11 24.94
C TYR A 42 25.61 -8.14 23.77
N LEU A 43 24.39 -7.74 23.42
CA LEU A 43 24.15 -6.74 22.38
C LEU A 43 24.77 -5.38 22.72
N SER A 44 24.86 -5.01 23.99
CA SER A 44 25.50 -3.77 24.44
C SER A 44 27.03 -3.88 24.39
N GLN A 45 27.60 -5.04 24.69
CA GLN A 45 29.04 -5.28 24.53
C GLN A 45 29.45 -5.19 23.06
N LEU A 46 28.73 -5.87 22.16
CA LEU A 46 28.96 -5.75 20.71
C LEU A 46 28.86 -4.30 20.19
N TRP A 47 28.08 -3.46 20.86
CA TRP A 47 27.98 -2.04 20.54
C TRP A 47 29.22 -1.26 20.99
N ASN A 48 29.70 -1.52 22.21
CA ASN A 48 30.88 -0.87 22.76
C ASN A 48 32.17 -1.28 22.03
N ASP A 49 32.24 -2.50 21.49
CA ASP A 49 33.38 -3.00 20.73
C ASP A 49 33.45 -2.46 19.28
N GLY A 50 32.54 -1.55 18.89
CA GLY A 50 32.51 -0.96 17.54
C GLY A 50 32.08 -1.95 16.44
N MET A 51 31.54 -3.11 16.80
CA MET A 51 31.22 -4.22 15.88
C MET A 51 29.83 -4.06 15.23
N HIS A 52 29.49 -2.86 14.74
CA HIS A 52 28.15 -2.54 14.25
C HIS A 52 27.76 -3.31 12.97
N ARG A 53 28.72 -3.56 12.08
CA ARG A 53 28.45 -4.02 10.70
C ARG A 53 28.01 -5.50 10.61
N ASN A 54 28.44 -6.34 11.54
CA ASN A 54 28.13 -7.80 11.56
C ASN A 54 27.38 -8.22 12.83
N ARG A 55 26.74 -7.26 13.52
CA ARG A 55 26.11 -7.49 14.84
C ARG A 55 25.05 -8.59 14.80
N GLN A 56 24.20 -8.59 13.77
CA GLN A 56 23.10 -9.53 13.64
C GLN A 56 23.62 -10.95 13.34
N GLU A 57 24.60 -11.08 12.45
CA GLU A 57 25.22 -12.37 12.13
C GLU A 57 25.90 -12.98 13.35
N ARG A 58 26.69 -12.18 14.08
CA ARG A 58 27.35 -12.61 15.31
C ARG A 58 26.36 -13.03 16.38
N LEU A 59 25.28 -12.25 16.57
CA LEU A 59 24.20 -12.61 17.48
C LEU A 59 23.60 -13.97 17.10
N MET A 60 23.26 -14.18 15.82
CA MET A 60 22.62 -15.42 15.39
C MET A 60 23.56 -16.62 15.56
N SER A 61 24.84 -16.51 15.19
CA SER A 61 25.84 -17.57 15.38
C SER A 61 26.07 -17.90 16.86
N TRP A 62 26.08 -16.88 17.71
CA TRP A 62 26.23 -17.05 19.14
C TRP A 62 24.99 -17.69 19.79
N LEU A 63 23.79 -17.29 19.38
CA LEU A 63 22.54 -17.91 19.82
C LEU A 63 22.44 -19.37 19.36
N GLU A 64 22.87 -19.66 18.12
CA GLU A 64 22.93 -21.02 17.58
C GLU A 64 23.83 -21.91 18.43
N TYR A 65 25.06 -21.47 18.68
CA TYR A 65 26.02 -22.17 19.52
C TYR A 65 25.46 -22.54 20.89
N ARG A 66 24.69 -21.62 21.51
CA ARG A 66 24.13 -21.82 22.85
C ARG A 66 22.83 -22.62 22.91
N SER A 67 22.10 -22.73 21.79
CA SER A 67 20.77 -23.34 21.78
C SER A 67 20.73 -24.81 22.21
N GLY A 68 21.83 -25.55 22.05
CA GLY A 68 21.90 -26.97 22.38
C GLY A 68 21.08 -27.89 21.46
N TYR A 69 20.01 -27.39 20.83
CA TYR A 69 19.23 -28.04 19.77
C TYR A 69 19.02 -27.10 18.59
N ALA A 70 19.76 -27.39 17.51
CA ALA A 70 19.73 -26.59 16.30
C ALA A 70 18.32 -26.47 15.70
N LYS A 71 17.49 -27.51 15.80
CA LYS A 71 16.22 -27.56 15.08
C LYS A 71 15.18 -26.55 15.59
N GLU A 72 14.96 -26.48 16.89
CA GLU A 72 14.01 -25.59 17.54
C GLU A 72 14.44 -24.13 17.35
N PHE A 73 15.74 -23.88 17.50
CA PHE A 73 16.37 -22.60 17.18
C PHE A 73 16.15 -22.19 15.72
N TYR A 74 16.51 -23.04 14.76
CA TYR A 74 16.33 -22.75 13.33
C TYR A 74 14.86 -22.59 12.94
N THR A 75 13.94 -23.33 13.58
CA THR A 75 12.50 -23.19 13.32
C THR A 75 11.99 -21.83 13.80
N MET A 76 12.38 -21.42 15.02
CA MET A 76 12.03 -20.11 15.54
C MET A 76 12.69 -18.96 14.75
N ALA A 77 13.96 -19.14 14.37
CA ALA A 77 14.71 -18.19 13.54
C ALA A 77 14.05 -17.98 12.17
N ARG A 78 13.47 -19.04 11.57
CA ARG A 78 12.69 -18.90 10.33
C ARG A 78 11.44 -18.06 10.53
N TYR A 79 10.67 -18.29 11.60
CA TYR A 79 9.48 -17.46 11.88
C TYR A 79 9.84 -16.01 12.17
N TYR A 80 10.91 -15.77 12.94
CA TYR A 80 11.45 -14.45 13.20
C TYR A 80 11.80 -13.72 11.90
N ASN A 81 12.60 -14.34 11.02
CA ASN A 81 12.99 -13.73 9.75
C ASN A 81 11.85 -13.64 8.72
N ALA A 82 10.90 -14.59 8.73
CA ALA A 82 9.78 -14.59 7.78
C ALA A 82 8.82 -13.42 8.02
N CYS A 83 8.74 -12.88 9.23
CA CYS A 83 7.84 -11.75 9.53
C CYS A 83 8.22 -10.45 8.81
N SER A 84 9.45 -10.31 8.31
CA SER A 84 9.88 -9.15 7.52
C SER A 84 9.69 -9.35 6.01
N TRP A 85 9.45 -10.58 5.55
CA TRP A 85 9.25 -10.88 4.13
C TRP A 85 8.08 -10.13 3.49
N PRO A 86 6.91 -9.98 4.15
CA PRO A 86 5.80 -9.22 3.58
C PRO A 86 6.18 -7.79 3.17
N THR A 87 7.05 -7.13 3.93
CA THR A 87 7.56 -5.78 3.61
C THR A 87 8.42 -5.78 2.34
N VAL A 88 9.34 -6.75 2.22
CA VAL A 88 10.23 -6.87 1.05
C VAL A 88 9.45 -7.25 -0.20
N VAL A 89 8.54 -8.23 -0.08
CA VAL A 89 7.68 -8.67 -1.17
C VAL A 89 6.76 -7.54 -1.62
N TYR A 90 6.20 -6.77 -0.67
CA TYR A 90 5.41 -5.59 -0.99
C TYR A 90 6.21 -4.57 -1.79
N LEU A 91 7.41 -4.20 -1.34
CA LEU A 91 8.25 -3.23 -2.04
C LEU A 91 8.57 -3.69 -3.47
N LEU A 92 9.04 -4.93 -3.64
CA LEU A 92 9.41 -5.47 -4.95
C LEU A 92 8.21 -5.59 -5.89
N GLY A 93 7.08 -6.08 -5.38
CA GLY A 93 5.86 -6.20 -6.18
C GLY A 93 5.23 -4.85 -6.50
N ALA A 94 5.30 -3.87 -5.61
CA ALA A 94 4.81 -2.53 -5.89
C ALA A 94 5.63 -1.84 -6.99
N VAL A 95 6.96 -2.02 -7.00
CA VAL A 95 7.82 -1.58 -8.11
C VAL A 95 7.44 -2.29 -9.40
N ALA A 96 7.28 -3.62 -9.39
CA ALA A 96 6.92 -4.38 -10.57
C ALA A 96 5.54 -3.99 -11.14
N LEU A 97 4.54 -3.79 -10.28
CA LEU A 97 3.21 -3.31 -10.66
C LEU A 97 3.27 -1.90 -11.24
N SER A 98 4.09 -1.02 -10.66
CA SER A 98 4.27 0.34 -11.17
C SER A 98 4.93 0.35 -12.55
N MET A 99 5.97 -0.46 -12.77
CA MET A 99 6.62 -0.60 -14.09
C MET A 99 5.67 -1.19 -15.15
N ALA A 100 4.70 -2.00 -14.74
CA ALA A 100 3.72 -2.62 -15.62
C ALA A 100 2.44 -1.78 -15.82
N GLY A 101 2.37 -0.55 -15.28
CA GLY A 101 1.19 0.32 -15.39
C GLY A 101 0.02 -0.04 -14.48
N PHE A 102 0.22 -0.96 -13.51
CA PHE A 102 -0.80 -1.46 -12.58
C PHE A 102 -0.64 -0.90 -11.14
N SER A 103 -0.08 0.31 -10.99
CA SER A 103 0.15 0.99 -9.70
C SER A 103 -1.12 1.11 -8.84
N ARG A 104 -2.30 1.21 -9.47
CA ARG A 104 -3.62 1.22 -8.82
C ARG A 104 -3.92 -0.03 -7.98
N TYR A 105 -3.23 -1.14 -8.21
CA TYR A 105 -3.42 -2.40 -7.46
C TYR A 105 -2.45 -2.57 -6.28
N THR A 106 -1.58 -1.59 -6.03
CA THR A 106 -0.63 -1.62 -4.90
C THR A 106 -1.33 -1.70 -3.55
N TRP A 107 -2.51 -1.09 -3.37
CA TRP A 107 -3.27 -1.21 -2.11
C TRP A 107 -3.77 -2.64 -1.86
N VAL A 108 -4.22 -3.36 -2.90
CA VAL A 108 -4.65 -4.77 -2.81
C VAL A 108 -3.50 -5.64 -2.35
N MET A 109 -2.32 -5.40 -2.92
CA MET A 109 -1.10 -6.07 -2.51
C MET A 109 -0.74 -5.75 -1.06
N GLY A 110 -0.86 -4.48 -0.65
CA GLY A 110 -0.60 -4.01 0.71
C GLY A 110 -1.47 -4.72 1.74
N VAL A 111 -2.79 -4.74 1.52
CA VAL A 111 -3.76 -5.46 2.37
C VAL A 111 -3.44 -6.95 2.44
N THR A 112 -3.12 -7.57 1.29
CA THR A 112 -2.75 -8.99 1.22
C THR A 112 -1.49 -9.26 2.06
N MET A 113 -0.48 -8.40 1.99
CA MET A 113 0.75 -8.55 2.77
C MET A 113 0.52 -8.35 4.27
N VAL A 114 -0.40 -7.47 4.69
CA VAL A 114 -0.81 -7.35 6.10
C VAL A 114 -1.45 -8.65 6.60
N VAL A 115 -2.32 -9.28 5.81
CA VAL A 115 -2.92 -10.58 6.17
C VAL A 115 -1.86 -11.67 6.27
N VAL A 116 -0.93 -11.74 5.31
CA VAL A 116 0.19 -12.70 5.34
C VAL A 116 1.06 -12.47 6.57
N TRP A 117 1.40 -11.21 6.89
CA TRP A 117 2.14 -10.85 8.11
C TRP A 117 1.42 -11.33 9.38
N ALA A 118 0.10 -11.14 9.46
CA ALA A 118 -0.67 -11.55 10.64
C ALA A 118 -0.63 -13.07 10.83
N ILE A 119 -0.75 -13.84 9.75
CA ILE A 119 -0.65 -15.31 9.77
C ILE A 119 0.75 -15.75 10.22
N LEU A 120 1.81 -15.18 9.65
CA LEU A 120 3.20 -15.52 10.00
C LEU A 120 3.50 -15.20 11.47
N THR A 121 3.06 -14.03 11.93
CA THR A 121 3.22 -13.60 13.33
C THR A 121 2.47 -14.53 14.28
N LEU A 122 1.23 -14.92 13.95
CA LEU A 122 0.44 -15.83 14.77
C LEU A 122 1.05 -17.23 14.84
N LEU A 123 1.59 -17.75 13.73
CA LEU A 123 2.32 -19.02 13.70
C LEU A 123 3.59 -18.95 14.55
N GLY A 124 4.38 -17.89 14.41
CA GLY A 124 5.59 -17.65 15.21
C GLY A 124 5.26 -17.52 16.70
N PHE A 125 4.20 -16.80 17.06
CA PHE A 125 3.76 -16.63 18.44
C PHE A 125 3.28 -17.95 19.05
N ARG A 126 2.49 -18.74 18.31
CA ARG A 126 2.03 -20.06 18.75
C ARG A 126 3.20 -21.01 19.00
N TYR A 127 4.20 -21.00 18.10
CA TYR A 127 5.41 -21.81 18.28
C TYR A 127 6.27 -21.30 19.44
N GLY A 128 6.40 -19.99 19.59
CA GLY A 128 7.07 -19.35 20.72
C GLY A 128 6.42 -19.69 22.06
N LYS A 129 5.09 -19.77 22.13
CA LYS A 129 4.37 -20.23 23.32
C LYS A 129 4.66 -21.69 23.68
N TYR A 130 4.83 -22.55 22.68
CA TYR A 130 5.29 -23.93 22.91
C TYR A 130 6.71 -23.96 23.47
N ILE A 131 7.62 -23.13 22.96
CA ILE A 131 8.98 -23.00 23.51
C ILE A 131 8.94 -22.47 24.94
N GLU A 132 8.13 -21.45 25.22
CA GLU A 132 7.99 -20.87 26.56
C GLU A 132 7.51 -21.92 27.56
N SER A 133 6.55 -22.78 27.20
CA SER A 133 6.12 -23.87 28.09
C SER A 133 7.17 -24.94 28.34
N GLU A 134 8.00 -25.25 27.33
CA GLU A 134 9.04 -26.29 27.46
C GLU A 134 10.30 -25.78 28.21
N THR A 135 10.53 -24.47 28.18
CA THR A 135 11.74 -23.83 28.73
C THR A 135 11.48 -23.03 30.00
N ALA A 136 10.23 -22.88 30.45
CA ALA A 136 9.88 -22.06 31.62
C ALA A 136 10.71 -22.44 32.85
N ASP A 137 10.78 -23.73 33.16
CA ASP A 137 11.45 -24.22 34.37
C ASP A 137 12.98 -24.19 34.24
N TYR A 138 13.54 -24.19 33.01
CA TYR A 138 14.99 -24.21 32.79
C TYR A 138 15.69 -23.03 33.45
N PHE A 139 15.09 -21.83 33.37
CA PHE A 139 15.67 -20.58 33.86
C PHE A 139 15.77 -20.48 35.38
N ASP A 140 15.08 -21.37 36.11
CA ASP A 140 15.11 -21.47 37.56
C ASP A 140 16.01 -22.62 38.04
N THR A 141 16.55 -23.43 37.12
CA THR A 141 17.47 -24.53 37.45
C THR A 141 18.92 -24.05 37.55
N SER A 142 19.74 -24.79 38.32
CA SER A 142 21.19 -24.58 38.40
C SER A 142 21.94 -24.83 37.08
N ARG A 143 21.26 -25.32 36.03
CA ARG A 143 21.82 -25.49 34.68
C ARG A 143 21.86 -24.17 33.92
N TYR A 144 20.98 -23.22 34.23
CA TYR A 144 21.01 -21.90 33.62
C TYR A 144 22.14 -21.06 34.23
N LYS A 145 23.05 -20.61 33.37
CA LYS A 145 24.09 -19.65 33.72
C LYS A 145 23.78 -18.33 33.02
N PRO A 146 23.51 -17.24 33.77
CA PRO A 146 23.33 -15.91 33.17
C PRO A 146 24.52 -15.52 32.32
N TYR A 147 24.28 -14.70 31.29
CA TYR A 147 25.39 -14.16 30.50
C TYR A 147 26.16 -13.13 31.31
N GLU A 148 27.44 -13.40 31.54
CA GLU A 148 28.41 -12.45 32.10
C GLU A 148 29.31 -11.94 30.95
N PRO A 149 29.42 -10.61 30.77
CA PRO A 149 30.29 -10.03 29.75
C PRO A 149 31.75 -10.35 30.06
N GLU A 150 32.54 -10.65 29.03
CA GLU A 150 33.97 -10.88 29.19
C GLU A 150 34.65 -9.59 29.68
N GLU A 151 35.37 -9.68 30.80
CA GLU A 151 36.23 -8.59 31.27
C GLU A 151 37.37 -8.39 30.26
N PRO A 152 37.81 -7.14 29.99
CA PRO A 152 38.93 -6.89 29.10
C PRO A 152 40.19 -7.59 29.66
N ASP A 153 40.69 -8.55 28.89
CA ASP A 153 41.73 -9.51 29.27
C ASP A 153 43.04 -8.82 29.70
N ASP A 154 43.50 -9.09 30.93
CA ASP A 154 44.86 -8.80 31.42
C ASP A 154 45.60 -10.09 31.85
N SER A 155 45.14 -11.29 31.46
CA SER A 155 45.80 -12.53 31.88
C SER A 155 45.69 -13.71 30.91
N SER A 156 46.88 -14.24 30.56
CA SER A 156 47.16 -15.36 29.66
C SER A 156 46.76 -16.75 30.19
N GLU A 157 45.55 -16.95 30.70
CA GLU A 157 45.06 -18.30 31.04
C GLU A 157 44.25 -18.91 29.89
N PRO A 158 44.47 -20.21 29.56
CA PRO A 158 43.76 -20.88 28.49
C PRO A 158 42.27 -21.06 28.85
N TYR A 159 41.43 -20.45 28.01
CA TYR A 159 39.97 -20.46 28.08
C TYR A 159 39.42 -21.89 28.10
N TYR A 160 38.83 -22.32 29.23
CA TYR A 160 38.03 -23.53 29.28
C TYR A 160 36.66 -23.25 28.66
N ASP A 161 36.50 -23.62 27.39
CA ASP A 161 35.23 -23.59 26.67
C ASP A 161 34.26 -24.60 27.30
N SER A 162 33.51 -24.16 28.31
CA SER A 162 32.42 -24.95 28.85
C SER A 162 31.32 -24.98 27.79
N THR A 163 31.22 -26.12 27.09
CA THR A 163 30.25 -26.35 26.01
C THR A 163 28.85 -25.95 26.49
N PRO A 164 28.23 -24.90 25.92
CA PRO A 164 26.95 -24.42 26.41
C PRO A 164 25.88 -25.48 26.15
N THR A 165 25.37 -26.04 27.23
CA THR A 165 24.27 -27.00 27.22
C THR A 165 22.98 -26.19 27.30
N GLY A 166 22.46 -25.80 26.14
CA GLY A 166 21.20 -25.07 26.02
C GLY A 166 20.02 -25.80 26.69
N PRO A 167 18.85 -25.16 26.79
CA PRO A 167 17.69 -25.66 27.55
C PRO A 167 17.17 -27.01 27.07
N PHE A 168 17.49 -27.36 25.82
CA PHE A 168 17.12 -28.60 25.18
C PHE A 168 18.24 -29.65 25.18
N ALA A 169 19.43 -29.31 25.67
CA ALA A 169 20.57 -30.22 25.73
C ALA A 169 20.64 -30.85 27.12
N THR A 170 20.24 -32.13 27.27
CA THR A 170 20.94 -33.16 28.07
C THR A 170 20.20 -34.50 28.07
N GLY A 171 20.98 -35.58 27.93
CA GLY A 171 20.79 -36.86 28.63
C GLY A 171 19.79 -37.86 28.05
N ASP A 172 20.32 -38.96 27.51
CA ASP A 172 19.69 -40.28 27.29
C ASP A 172 18.16 -40.33 27.42
N THR A 173 17.45 -40.37 26.28
CA THR A 173 16.35 -41.30 26.08
C THR A 173 15.94 -41.28 24.61
N GLU A 174 16.39 -42.31 23.91
CA GLU A 174 16.07 -42.64 22.51
C GLU A 174 14.57 -42.90 22.25
N ASP A 175 13.71 -43.03 23.27
CA ASP A 175 12.39 -43.64 23.09
C ASP A 175 11.20 -42.77 23.50
N THR A 176 11.13 -41.54 22.96
CA THR A 176 9.81 -40.95 22.63
C THR A 176 9.75 -40.50 21.18
N GLU A 177 10.12 -41.43 20.30
CA GLU A 177 9.21 -41.79 19.22
C GLU A 177 7.75 -41.82 19.72
N ARG A 178 7.02 -40.73 19.53
CA ARG A 178 5.60 -40.84 19.21
C ARG A 178 5.13 -39.63 18.42
N ARG A 179 5.38 -39.80 17.13
CA ARG A 179 4.28 -39.97 16.17
C ARG A 179 3.47 -38.70 15.89
N ARG A 180 3.65 -38.32 14.62
CA ARG A 180 2.59 -37.91 13.69
C ARG A 180 2.15 -36.46 13.84
N PHE A 181 2.91 -35.54 13.23
CA PHE A 181 2.29 -34.49 12.38
C PHE A 181 3.31 -33.72 11.51
N ARG A 182 4.52 -34.24 11.30
CA ARG A 182 5.67 -33.38 10.97
C ARG A 182 6.05 -33.21 9.49
N ASN A 183 5.40 -33.88 8.54
CA ASN A 183 5.64 -33.65 7.10
C ASN A 183 4.42 -33.13 6.31
N GLY A 184 3.34 -32.75 6.99
CA GLY A 184 2.15 -32.17 6.34
C GLY A 184 2.04 -30.65 6.46
N TYR A 185 2.56 -30.04 7.54
CA TYR A 185 2.14 -28.69 7.90
C TYR A 185 2.80 -27.56 7.09
N ALA A 186 4.07 -27.68 6.70
CA ALA A 186 4.70 -26.68 5.85
C ALA A 186 4.13 -26.69 4.42
N ARG A 187 3.80 -27.87 3.89
CA ARG A 187 3.10 -28.03 2.61
C ARG A 187 1.65 -27.57 2.70
N ASN A 188 0.97 -27.81 3.82
CA ASN A 188 -0.39 -27.32 4.07
C ASN A 188 -0.43 -25.82 4.28
N ILE A 189 0.57 -25.17 4.89
CA ILE A 189 0.61 -23.71 5.02
C ILE A 189 0.91 -23.06 3.66
N LEU A 190 1.84 -23.61 2.87
CA LEU A 190 2.09 -23.13 1.52
C LEU A 190 0.89 -23.36 0.59
N ALA A 191 0.20 -24.49 0.74
CA ALA A 191 -1.06 -24.76 0.06
C ALA A 191 -2.18 -23.85 0.57
N VAL A 192 -2.28 -23.55 1.87
CA VAL A 192 -3.28 -22.61 2.40
C VAL A 192 -2.99 -21.20 1.93
N VAL A 193 -1.73 -20.74 1.85
CA VAL A 193 -1.37 -19.43 1.30
C VAL A 193 -1.64 -19.38 -0.20
N LEU A 194 -1.33 -20.45 -0.95
CA LEU A 194 -1.69 -20.55 -2.37
C LEU A 194 -3.19 -20.65 -2.57
N ILE A 195 -3.94 -21.39 -1.75
CA ILE A 195 -5.40 -21.49 -1.79
C ILE A 195 -6.03 -20.17 -1.33
N LEU A 196 -5.48 -19.47 -0.34
CA LEU A 196 -5.97 -18.15 0.07
C LEU A 196 -5.73 -17.14 -1.05
N ALA A 197 -4.57 -17.15 -1.68
CA ALA A 197 -4.29 -16.32 -2.85
C ALA A 197 -5.21 -16.71 -4.03
N PHE A 198 -5.38 -18.00 -4.31
CA PHE A 198 -6.20 -18.51 -5.41
C PHE A 198 -7.70 -18.54 -5.10
N VAL A 199 -8.15 -18.27 -3.87
CA VAL A 199 -9.56 -18.10 -3.49
C VAL A 199 -9.88 -16.62 -3.32
N LEU A 200 -9.02 -15.80 -2.69
CA LEU A 200 -9.25 -14.36 -2.62
C LEU A 200 -9.09 -13.66 -3.97
N VAL A 201 -8.15 -14.05 -4.82
CA VAL A 201 -8.00 -13.44 -6.16
C VAL A 201 -9.27 -13.61 -7.00
N PRO A 202 -9.86 -14.82 -7.14
CA PRO A 202 -11.13 -14.98 -7.84
C PRO A 202 -12.37 -14.63 -7.02
N VAL A 203 -12.38 -14.56 -5.68
CA VAL A 203 -13.57 -14.04 -4.96
C VAL A 203 -13.64 -12.51 -5.06
N LEU A 204 -12.48 -11.83 -5.10
CA LEU A 204 -12.39 -10.41 -5.44
C LEU A 204 -12.66 -10.19 -6.93
N SER A 205 -12.18 -11.06 -7.82
CA SER A 205 -12.53 -10.99 -9.25
C SER A 205 -13.97 -11.42 -9.56
N GLN A 206 -14.60 -12.36 -8.86
CA GLN A 206 -15.97 -12.82 -9.14
C GLN A 206 -17.05 -11.83 -8.68
N LYS A 207 -16.72 -10.90 -7.77
CA LYS A 207 -17.55 -9.70 -7.57
C LYS A 207 -17.46 -8.69 -8.71
N PHE A 208 -16.45 -8.79 -9.59
CA PHE A 208 -16.21 -7.89 -10.72
C PHE A 208 -16.23 -8.58 -12.10
N SER A 209 -16.41 -9.89 -12.15
CA SER A 209 -16.37 -10.71 -13.36
C SER A 209 -17.57 -11.66 -13.39
N ARG A 210 -18.75 -11.10 -13.66
CA ARG A 210 -19.79 -11.85 -14.37
C ARG A 210 -20.00 -11.21 -15.74
N PRO A 211 -19.53 -11.86 -16.82
CA PRO A 211 -20.19 -11.73 -18.10
C PRO A 211 -21.45 -12.60 -18.03
N THR A 212 -22.63 -12.00 -17.94
CA THR A 212 -23.88 -12.74 -18.16
C THR A 212 -24.36 -12.43 -19.56
N THR A 213 -23.79 -13.14 -20.54
CA THR A 213 -24.42 -13.31 -21.85
C THR A 213 -25.50 -14.35 -21.68
N SER A 214 -26.74 -13.91 -21.45
CA SER A 214 -27.92 -14.74 -21.63
C SER A 214 -28.94 -13.93 -22.39
N THR A 215 -29.03 -14.22 -23.69
CA THR A 215 -30.10 -13.83 -24.59
C THR A 215 -31.46 -14.07 -23.91
N PRO A 216 -32.32 -13.05 -23.75
CA PRO A 216 -33.72 -13.26 -23.42
C PRO A 216 -34.49 -13.40 -24.74
N GLU A 217 -34.94 -14.63 -25.03
CA GLU A 217 -36.05 -14.83 -25.95
C GLU A 217 -37.34 -14.35 -25.29
N ALA A 218 -38.18 -13.72 -26.10
CA ALA A 218 -39.30 -12.88 -25.73
C ALA A 218 -40.39 -13.59 -24.92
N THR A 219 -40.93 -12.92 -23.90
CA THR A 219 -42.36 -13.00 -23.58
C THR A 219 -42.85 -11.63 -23.13
N THR A 220 -43.87 -11.18 -23.84
CA THR A 220 -44.52 -9.87 -23.87
C THR A 220 -45.30 -9.56 -22.59
N GLN A 221 -45.05 -8.41 -21.92
CA GLN A 221 -46.10 -7.52 -21.38
C GLN A 221 -45.52 -6.17 -20.89
N PRO A 222 -46.28 -5.05 -20.97
CA PRO A 222 -45.74 -3.70 -21.14
C PRO A 222 -45.67 -2.82 -19.87
N SER A 223 -44.67 -1.91 -19.89
CA SER A 223 -44.55 -0.51 -19.38
C SER A 223 -45.03 -0.19 -17.95
N GLU A 224 -44.29 0.54 -17.10
CA GLU A 224 -43.74 1.89 -17.34
C GLU A 224 -42.48 2.20 -16.49
N PHE A 225 -41.69 3.16 -17.01
CA PHE A 225 -40.46 3.83 -16.50
C PHE A 225 -39.11 3.18 -16.84
N PRO A 226 -38.40 3.66 -17.89
CA PRO A 226 -36.99 3.37 -18.08
C PRO A 226 -36.11 4.44 -17.43
N SER A 227 -35.40 4.06 -16.37
CA SER A 227 -34.13 4.68 -16.00
C SER A 227 -33.03 4.02 -16.83
N ALA A 228 -32.78 4.56 -18.03
CA ALA A 228 -31.63 4.19 -18.85
C ALA A 228 -30.54 5.26 -18.63
N GLN A 229 -29.46 4.90 -17.93
CA GLN A 229 -28.19 5.63 -18.03
C GLN A 229 -27.60 5.37 -19.43
N PRO A 230 -27.31 6.40 -20.25
CA PRO A 230 -26.59 6.22 -21.51
C PRO A 230 -25.11 5.96 -21.23
N THR A 231 -24.56 4.96 -21.90
CA THR A 231 -23.14 4.55 -21.85
C THR A 231 -22.25 5.22 -22.92
N SER A 232 -22.67 6.34 -23.50
CA SER A 232 -21.78 7.21 -24.29
C SER A 232 -22.02 8.66 -23.90
N ALA A 233 -20.97 9.48 -23.92
CA ALA A 233 -21.18 10.92 -24.02
C ALA A 233 -22.00 11.16 -25.30
N GLY A 234 -23.08 11.93 -25.19
CA GLY A 234 -24.05 12.15 -26.25
C GLY A 234 -23.55 13.09 -27.35
N THR A 235 -22.58 13.96 -27.06
CA THR A 235 -22.02 14.88 -28.07
C THR A 235 -20.61 14.45 -28.53
N PRO A 236 -20.25 14.69 -29.81
CA PRO A 236 -18.91 14.39 -30.33
C PRO A 236 -17.78 15.05 -29.53
N GLU A 237 -18.01 16.27 -29.05
CA GLU A 237 -17.04 17.04 -28.28
C GLU A 237 -16.80 16.43 -26.90
N ALA A 238 -17.88 16.04 -26.20
CA ALA A 238 -17.77 15.36 -24.92
C ALA A 238 -17.17 13.95 -25.08
N GLN A 239 -17.51 13.22 -26.14
CA GLN A 239 -16.89 11.92 -26.37
C GLN A 239 -15.38 12.06 -26.67
N ALA A 240 -14.96 13.06 -27.43
CA ALA A 240 -13.55 13.32 -27.70
C ALA A 240 -12.79 13.69 -26.41
N MET A 241 -13.37 14.53 -25.55
CA MET A 241 -12.80 14.86 -24.25
C MET A 241 -12.74 13.64 -23.32
N TYR A 242 -13.80 12.81 -23.30
CA TYR A 242 -13.84 11.57 -22.53
C TYR A 242 -12.73 10.63 -22.96
N ASP A 243 -12.62 10.34 -24.26
CA ASP A 243 -11.61 9.43 -24.81
C ASP A 243 -10.20 9.94 -24.54
N ARG A 244 -10.00 11.27 -24.59
CA ARG A 244 -8.71 11.89 -24.28
C ARG A 244 -8.35 11.72 -22.80
N LEU A 245 -9.28 12.02 -21.89
CA LEU A 245 -9.07 11.86 -20.45
C LEU A 245 -8.83 10.38 -20.06
N ASP A 246 -9.55 9.45 -20.69
CA ASP A 246 -9.34 8.01 -20.50
C ASP A 246 -7.96 7.56 -21.02
N GLN A 247 -7.51 8.10 -22.16
CA GLN A 247 -6.15 7.85 -22.70
C GLN A 247 -5.04 8.40 -21.79
N GLU A 248 -5.27 9.56 -21.16
CA GLU A 248 -4.39 10.13 -20.14
C GLU A 248 -4.43 9.34 -18.80
N GLY A 249 -5.33 8.34 -18.70
CA GLY A 249 -5.41 7.42 -17.58
C GLY A 249 -6.34 7.86 -16.44
N PHE A 250 -7.13 8.92 -16.66
CA PHE A 250 -8.20 9.36 -15.76
C PHE A 250 -9.45 8.49 -15.91
N HIS A 251 -10.38 8.61 -14.97
CA HIS A 251 -11.66 7.89 -14.96
C HIS A 251 -12.81 8.88 -15.16
N PRO A 252 -12.98 9.44 -16.37
CA PRO A 252 -14.07 10.37 -16.64
C PRO A 252 -15.42 9.69 -16.45
N LEU A 253 -16.33 10.41 -15.80
CA LEU A 253 -17.71 10.00 -15.61
C LEU A 253 -18.61 10.86 -16.49
N ASN A 254 -19.53 10.23 -17.23
CA ASN A 254 -20.65 10.94 -17.85
C ASN A 254 -21.59 11.39 -16.73
N ALA A 255 -21.45 12.65 -16.35
CA ALA A 255 -21.99 13.22 -15.12
C ALA A 255 -23.00 14.34 -15.38
N VAL A 256 -23.60 14.40 -16.57
CA VAL A 256 -24.59 15.43 -16.93
C VAL A 256 -25.69 15.62 -15.87
N GLY A 257 -26.16 14.55 -15.23
CA GLY A 257 -27.13 14.62 -14.15
C GLY A 257 -26.59 15.30 -12.90
N GLN A 258 -25.39 14.91 -12.45
CA GLN A 258 -24.75 15.49 -11.27
C GLN A 258 -24.38 16.96 -11.50
N LEU A 259 -23.84 17.28 -12.68
CA LEU A 259 -23.46 18.65 -13.04
C LEU A 259 -24.68 19.55 -13.22
N SER A 260 -25.82 19.01 -13.68
CA SER A 260 -27.09 19.75 -13.72
C SER A 260 -27.63 20.08 -12.31
N ASP A 261 -27.38 19.21 -11.34
CA ASP A 261 -27.72 19.47 -9.94
C ASP A 261 -26.78 20.52 -9.30
N THR A 262 -25.49 20.52 -9.66
CA THR A 262 -24.50 21.51 -9.23
C THR A 262 -24.79 22.91 -9.77
N TYR A 263 -25.28 23.01 -11.02
CA TYR A 263 -25.58 24.28 -11.69
C TYR A 263 -27.08 24.42 -11.99
N PRO A 264 -27.92 24.64 -10.95
CA PRO A 264 -29.36 24.71 -11.13
C PRO A 264 -29.76 25.87 -12.04
N GLY A 265 -30.56 25.58 -13.07
CA GLY A 265 -31.01 26.56 -14.06
C GLY A 265 -30.12 26.65 -15.32
N ILE A 266 -29.01 25.93 -15.36
CA ILE A 266 -28.19 25.74 -16.56
C ILE A 266 -28.66 24.48 -17.30
N ILE A 267 -28.82 24.56 -18.63
CA ILE A 267 -29.25 23.42 -19.44
C ILE A 267 -28.02 22.85 -20.16
N LEU A 268 -27.54 21.72 -19.64
CA LEU A 268 -26.45 20.93 -20.20
C LEU A 268 -26.96 19.96 -21.27
N SER A 269 -26.31 19.94 -22.44
CA SER A 269 -26.48 18.87 -23.42
C SER A 269 -25.62 17.66 -23.08
N ASP A 270 -24.46 17.89 -22.44
CA ASP A 270 -23.57 16.84 -21.94
C ASP A 270 -22.68 17.35 -20.80
N GLY A 271 -22.04 16.43 -20.09
CA GLY A 271 -21.15 16.77 -19.01
C GLY A 271 -20.24 15.62 -18.60
N ILE A 272 -18.95 15.90 -18.47
CA ILE A 272 -17.93 14.99 -17.98
C ILE A 272 -17.40 15.52 -16.65
N LEU A 273 -17.26 14.63 -15.68
CA LEU A 273 -16.63 14.92 -14.41
C LEU A 273 -15.46 13.95 -14.20
N VAL A 274 -14.30 14.49 -13.87
CA VAL A 274 -13.17 13.74 -13.32
C VAL A 274 -12.93 14.29 -11.92
N GLU A 275 -13.07 13.42 -10.94
CA GLU A 275 -12.81 13.74 -9.54
C GLU A 275 -11.79 12.71 -9.02
N GLU A 276 -10.52 13.10 -9.04
CA GLU A 276 -9.39 12.30 -8.58
C GLU A 276 -8.62 13.06 -7.50
N GLU A 277 -7.63 12.42 -6.89
CA GLU A 277 -6.96 12.88 -5.68
C GLU A 277 -6.30 14.27 -5.81
N GLY A 278 -7.07 15.32 -5.53
CA GLY A 278 -6.68 16.73 -5.65
C GLY A 278 -7.05 17.38 -6.98
N LEU A 279 -7.37 16.59 -8.02
CA LEU A 279 -7.78 17.08 -9.35
C LEU A 279 -9.31 17.02 -9.48
N HIS A 280 -9.90 18.18 -9.70
CA HIS A 280 -11.29 18.35 -10.06
C HIS A 280 -11.37 18.92 -11.47
N LEU A 281 -11.95 18.19 -12.40
CA LEU A 281 -12.14 18.63 -13.78
C LEU A 281 -13.58 18.40 -14.21
N GLU A 282 -14.18 19.45 -14.72
CA GLU A 282 -15.51 19.43 -15.32
C GLU A 282 -15.41 19.88 -16.77
N TYR A 283 -15.96 19.09 -17.68
CA TYR A 283 -16.19 19.51 -19.05
C TYR A 283 -17.69 19.57 -19.30
N LEU A 284 -18.21 20.77 -19.50
CA LEU A 284 -19.63 21.07 -19.62
C LEU A 284 -19.94 21.44 -21.06
N VAL A 285 -20.93 20.79 -21.66
CA VAL A 285 -21.46 21.17 -22.97
C VAL A 285 -22.84 21.76 -22.75
N LEU A 286 -22.98 23.06 -23.02
CA LEU A 286 -24.25 23.77 -22.83
C LEU A 286 -25.04 23.87 -24.12
N THR A 287 -26.34 24.10 -23.99
CA THR A 287 -27.22 24.31 -25.16
C THR A 287 -27.20 25.75 -25.69
N GLN A 288 -26.75 26.72 -24.89
CA GLN A 288 -26.77 28.15 -25.22
C GLN A 288 -25.46 28.83 -24.86
N GLU A 289 -24.89 29.59 -25.80
CA GLU A 289 -23.63 30.32 -25.59
C GLU A 289 -23.76 31.42 -24.53
N SER A 290 -24.92 32.07 -24.40
CA SER A 290 -25.16 33.07 -23.35
C SER A 290 -25.05 32.45 -21.95
N GLN A 291 -25.61 31.25 -21.75
CA GLN A 291 -25.48 30.53 -20.49
C GLN A 291 -24.03 30.10 -20.23
N ALA A 292 -23.31 29.70 -21.29
CA ALA A 292 -21.91 29.31 -21.16
C ALA A 292 -21.02 30.49 -20.75
N LYS A 293 -21.32 31.67 -21.28
CA LYS A 293 -20.65 32.91 -20.89
C LYS A 293 -20.91 33.26 -19.42
N ASP A 294 -22.17 33.26 -18.99
CA ASP A 294 -22.54 33.61 -17.61
C ASP A 294 -21.95 32.61 -16.61
N LEU A 295 -21.99 31.31 -16.92
CA LEU A 295 -21.41 30.27 -16.08
C LEU A 295 -19.88 30.35 -16.01
N ALA A 296 -19.20 30.57 -17.14
CA ALA A 296 -17.74 30.73 -17.15
C ALA A 296 -17.31 31.94 -16.30
N GLN A 297 -18.03 33.06 -16.36
CA GLN A 297 -17.76 34.23 -15.49
C GLN A 297 -17.97 33.91 -14.01
N GLY A 298 -19.02 33.14 -13.68
CA GLY A 298 -19.26 32.67 -12.31
C GLY A 298 -18.13 31.76 -11.79
N LEU A 299 -17.67 30.82 -12.62
CA LEU A 299 -16.58 29.90 -12.28
C LEU A 299 -15.22 30.61 -12.15
N GLN A 300 -14.96 31.61 -12.99
CA GLN A 300 -13.77 32.48 -12.86
C GLN A 300 -13.80 33.22 -11.52
N HIS A 301 -14.94 33.79 -11.15
CA HIS A 301 -15.10 34.47 -9.86
C HIS A 301 -14.92 33.51 -8.69
N GLN A 302 -15.47 32.30 -8.79
CA GLN A 302 -15.32 31.27 -7.77
C GLN A 302 -13.86 30.85 -7.58
N LEU A 303 -13.10 30.65 -8.66
CA LEU A 303 -11.66 30.37 -8.59
C LEU A 303 -10.89 31.51 -7.95
N TYR A 304 -11.20 32.76 -8.33
CA TYR A 304 -10.60 33.93 -7.72
C TYR A 304 -10.81 33.93 -6.21
N GLU A 305 -12.06 33.74 -5.73
CA GLU A 305 -12.37 33.73 -4.30
C GLU A 305 -11.70 32.57 -3.55
N LEU A 306 -11.58 31.39 -4.17
CA LEU A 306 -10.99 30.19 -3.56
C LEU A 306 -9.53 30.41 -3.15
N VAL A 307 -8.80 31.26 -3.88
CA VAL A 307 -7.36 31.47 -3.67
C VAL A 307 -6.93 32.94 -3.52
N ALA A 308 -7.88 33.88 -3.42
CA ALA A 308 -7.64 35.33 -3.27
C ALA A 308 -6.75 35.70 -2.06
N ALA A 309 -6.68 34.85 -1.04
CA ALA A 309 -5.84 35.07 0.15
C ALA A 309 -4.33 34.81 -0.08
N ARG A 310 -3.93 34.28 -1.24
CA ARG A 310 -2.57 33.77 -1.50
C ARG A 310 -1.79 34.50 -2.61
N ASP A 311 -2.23 35.70 -3.00
CA ASP A 311 -1.60 36.53 -4.04
C ASP A 311 -1.34 35.75 -5.35
N PRO A 312 -2.40 35.28 -6.03
CA PRO A 312 -2.26 34.40 -7.19
C PRO A 312 -1.69 35.11 -8.42
N ASP A 313 -0.89 34.39 -9.21
CA ASP A 313 -0.54 34.80 -10.57
C ASP A 313 -1.71 34.47 -11.50
N ILE A 314 -2.30 35.50 -12.10
CA ILE A 314 -3.52 35.38 -12.92
C ILE A 314 -3.16 35.69 -14.36
N THR A 315 -3.49 34.75 -15.25
CA THR A 315 -3.33 34.93 -16.70
C THR A 315 -4.69 34.79 -17.37
N GLU A 316 -5.08 35.83 -18.10
CA GLU A 316 -6.25 35.84 -18.98
C GLU A 316 -5.81 35.94 -20.43
N GLU A 317 -6.19 34.95 -21.22
CA GLU A 317 -5.92 34.89 -22.65
C GLU A 317 -7.23 34.74 -23.42
N SER A 318 -7.26 35.27 -24.64
CA SER A 318 -8.40 35.13 -25.54
C SER A 318 -7.88 34.84 -26.93
N GLY A 319 -8.23 33.68 -27.47
CA GLY A 319 -7.87 33.23 -28.81
C GLY A 319 -9.03 33.36 -29.80
N GLU A 320 -8.86 32.80 -31.00
CA GLU A 320 -9.96 32.67 -31.96
C GLU A 320 -11.00 31.66 -31.42
N GLY A 321 -12.10 32.17 -30.85
CA GLY A 321 -13.25 31.36 -30.45
C GLY A 321 -13.30 30.98 -28.97
N TYR A 322 -12.20 31.13 -28.23
CA TYR A 322 -12.14 30.77 -26.80
C TYR A 322 -11.59 31.88 -25.89
N THR A 323 -11.94 31.77 -24.61
CA THR A 323 -11.36 32.56 -23.52
C THR A 323 -10.78 31.62 -22.47
N LEU A 324 -9.53 31.85 -22.07
CA LEU A 324 -8.81 31.10 -21.06
C LEU A 324 -8.56 32.02 -19.86
N TYR A 325 -8.92 31.56 -18.67
CA TYR A 325 -8.54 32.14 -17.40
C TYR A 325 -7.73 31.09 -16.63
N THR A 326 -6.54 31.44 -16.17
CA THR A 326 -5.74 30.58 -15.30
C THR A 326 -5.31 31.34 -14.06
N GLN A 327 -5.22 30.61 -12.96
CA GLN A 327 -4.83 31.14 -11.67
C GLN A 327 -3.84 30.18 -11.02
N GLU A 328 -2.63 30.64 -10.76
CA GLU A 328 -1.56 29.84 -10.17
C GLU A 328 -1.15 30.40 -8.81
N THR A 329 -0.98 29.50 -7.83
CA THR A 329 -0.47 29.82 -6.50
C THR A 329 0.63 28.85 -6.09
N GLU A 330 1.25 29.07 -4.92
CA GLU A 330 2.22 28.12 -4.35
C GLU A 330 1.63 26.72 -4.07
N GLY A 331 0.30 26.56 -4.00
CA GLY A 331 -0.33 25.28 -3.65
C GLY A 331 -1.22 24.68 -4.73
N ASP A 332 -1.80 25.53 -5.58
CA ASP A 332 -2.97 25.18 -6.38
C ASP A 332 -2.93 25.90 -7.74
N TYR A 333 -3.51 25.26 -8.76
CA TYR A 333 -3.66 25.77 -10.12
C TYR A 333 -5.11 25.59 -10.59
N GLY A 334 -5.71 26.68 -11.05
CA GLY A 334 -7.09 26.75 -11.50
C GLY A 334 -7.19 27.19 -12.96
N VAL A 335 -8.17 26.66 -13.67
CA VAL A 335 -8.40 26.93 -15.09
C VAL A 335 -9.90 27.06 -15.36
N VAL A 336 -10.27 28.07 -16.14
CA VAL A 336 -11.56 28.13 -16.83
C VAL A 336 -11.31 28.41 -18.30
N VAL A 337 -11.67 27.47 -19.15
CA VAL A 337 -11.78 27.70 -20.60
C VAL A 337 -13.25 27.79 -20.96
N ARG A 338 -13.60 28.77 -21.79
CA ARG A 338 -14.88 28.80 -22.48
C ARG A 338 -14.63 28.85 -23.98
N ASP A 339 -15.17 27.89 -24.71
CA ASP A 339 -15.05 27.73 -26.16
C ASP A 339 -16.46 27.54 -26.74
N GLY A 340 -17.04 28.62 -27.24
CA GLY A 340 -18.46 28.66 -27.63
C GLY A 340 -19.39 28.24 -26.48
N THR A 341 -20.06 27.09 -26.64
CA THR A 341 -20.96 26.47 -25.65
C THR A 341 -20.26 25.54 -24.66
N ASN A 342 -18.97 25.29 -24.85
CA ASN A 342 -18.21 24.33 -24.07
C ASN A 342 -17.45 25.06 -22.96
N ILE A 343 -17.43 24.49 -21.77
CA ILE A 343 -16.64 24.99 -20.65
C ILE A 343 -15.75 23.86 -20.14
N LEU A 344 -14.47 24.15 -19.97
CA LEU A 344 -13.54 23.33 -19.21
C LEU A 344 -13.23 24.06 -17.91
N TYR A 345 -13.60 23.47 -16.79
CA TYR A 345 -13.29 23.98 -15.46
C TYR A 345 -12.36 23.00 -14.77
N VAL A 346 -11.20 23.48 -14.31
CA VAL A 346 -10.22 22.63 -13.63
C VAL A 346 -9.71 23.31 -12.38
N TYR A 347 -9.55 22.51 -11.33
CA TYR A 347 -8.81 22.86 -10.15
C TYR A 347 -7.89 21.70 -9.77
N CYS A 348 -6.58 21.94 -9.67
CA CYS A 348 -5.60 20.91 -9.33
C CYS A 348 -4.48 21.43 -8.41
N PRO A 349 -3.72 20.55 -7.76
CA PRO A 349 -2.60 20.95 -6.92
C PRO A 349 -1.39 21.37 -7.78
N GLN A 350 -0.48 22.15 -7.20
CA GLN A 350 0.68 22.70 -7.93
C GLN A 350 1.54 21.64 -8.64
N TYR A 351 1.63 20.42 -8.09
CA TYR A 351 2.43 19.35 -8.71
C TYR A 351 1.83 18.81 -10.02
N ASP A 352 0.55 19.05 -10.28
CA ASP A 352 -0.14 18.68 -11.53
C ASP A 352 -0.21 19.85 -12.53
N THR A 353 0.26 21.05 -12.16
CA THR A 353 0.26 22.25 -13.02
C THR A 353 0.97 22.01 -14.35
N THR A 354 2.12 21.34 -14.34
CA THR A 354 2.89 21.04 -15.56
C THR A 354 2.09 20.18 -16.54
N TRP A 355 1.44 19.13 -16.02
CA TRP A 355 0.59 18.29 -16.85
C TRP A 355 -0.63 19.06 -17.37
N MET A 356 -1.29 19.85 -16.53
CA MET A 356 -2.44 20.65 -16.95
C MET A 356 -2.09 21.65 -18.05
N LYS A 357 -0.94 22.32 -17.95
CA LYS A 357 -0.49 23.24 -18.98
C LYS A 357 -0.14 22.52 -20.29
N TRP A 358 0.44 21.32 -20.24
CA TRP A 358 0.60 20.45 -21.42
C TRP A 358 -0.74 20.03 -22.01
N PHE A 359 -1.69 19.63 -21.16
CA PHE A 359 -3.02 19.22 -21.59
C PHE A 359 -3.77 20.36 -22.29
N LEU A 360 -3.70 21.58 -21.75
CA LEU A 360 -4.29 22.78 -22.37
C LEU A 360 -3.58 23.16 -23.68
N ASN A 361 -2.26 22.99 -23.77
CA ASN A 361 -1.51 23.20 -25.01
C ASN A 361 -1.93 22.19 -26.10
N ASP A 362 -2.05 20.91 -25.74
CA ASP A 362 -2.52 19.85 -26.64
C ASP A 362 -3.96 20.10 -27.13
N LEU A 363 -4.82 20.68 -26.28
CA LEU A 363 -6.17 21.11 -26.65
C LEU A 363 -6.18 22.40 -27.50
N GLY A 364 -5.04 23.09 -27.63
CA GLY A 364 -4.92 24.33 -28.39
C GLY A 364 -5.35 25.60 -27.63
N TYR A 365 -5.54 25.50 -26.31
CA TYR A 365 -5.95 26.63 -25.46
C TYR A 365 -4.78 27.41 -24.86
N LEU A 366 -3.56 26.86 -24.88
CA LEU A 366 -2.32 27.55 -24.53
C LEU A 366 -1.37 27.56 -25.73
N SER A 367 -0.84 28.72 -26.12
CA SER A 367 0.00 28.85 -27.33
C SER A 367 1.47 28.49 -27.10
N ASP A 368 2.01 28.73 -25.91
CA ASP A 368 3.41 28.45 -25.56
C ASP A 368 3.48 27.75 -24.19
N TYR A 369 4.18 26.62 -24.13
CA TYR A 369 4.62 25.98 -22.88
C TYR A 369 6.05 25.45 -22.99
#